data_AF-A0A3C1DVY5-F1
#
_entry.id   AF-A0A3C1DVY5-F1
#
_cell.length_a   1.000
_cell.length_b   1.000
_cell.length_c   1.000
_cell.angle_alpha   90.00
_cell.angle_beta   90.00
_cell.angle_gamma   90.00
#
_symmetry.space_group_name_H-M   'P 1'
#
loop_
_entity.id
_entity.type
_entity.pdbx_description
1 polymer ?
#
loop_
_entity_poly.entity_id
_entity_poly.type
_entity_poly.pdbx_seq_one_letter_code
_entity_poly.pdbx_strand_id
1 'polypeptide(L)'
;MLVLAIGVQTPGYAVNRIIETVIGAIVGLIVNAVIVPPVLLTPAHDAVQGLASRVSLSLRGIAQSLREPQTTAELAAMLENARALRPLKDSTADALDRAEESLMLNPRQGKHRSVLERDRGLLSTLGPLVTRVIGMARAINDRYDAELVHDPVASSIAIELDRAAHDLELLARPARSTDPVAAPITAELPALTAPLVVARPDAQHWILVGSLLEDLRRVREEIIGADE
;
A
#
# COMPACT_ATOMS: atom_id res chain seq x y z
N MET A 1 -34.67 1.38 -43.78
CA MET A 1 -34.01 0.64 -44.88
C MET A 1 -34.36 1.31 -46.21
N LEU A 2 -33.50 2.22 -46.70
CA LEU A 2 -33.67 2.85 -48.03
C LEU A 2 -32.33 3.44 -48.54
N VAL A 3 -31.22 2.71 -48.34
CA VAL A 3 -29.88 3.11 -48.85
C VAL A 3 -29.16 1.89 -49.47
N LEU A 4 -29.92 0.99 -50.11
CA LEU A 4 -29.36 -0.16 -50.84
C LEU A 4 -29.64 -0.14 -52.35
N ALA A 5 -30.25 0.93 -52.88
CA ALA A 5 -30.75 0.95 -54.26
C ALA A 5 -29.96 1.85 -55.24
N ILE A 6 -28.92 2.58 -54.82
CA ILE A 6 -28.21 3.54 -55.69
C ILE A 6 -26.68 3.41 -55.58
N GLY A 7 -26.17 2.18 -55.50
CA GLY A 7 -24.72 1.92 -55.34
C GLY A 7 -23.93 1.73 -56.64
N VAL A 8 -24.57 1.72 -57.82
CA VAL A 8 -23.98 1.10 -59.03
C VAL A 8 -23.42 2.10 -60.06
N GLN A 9 -23.47 3.42 -59.80
CA GLN A 9 -23.18 4.43 -60.85
C GLN A 9 -21.96 5.34 -60.59
N THR A 10 -21.16 5.10 -59.53
CA THR A 10 -19.92 5.90 -59.31
C THR A 10 -18.77 5.04 -58.82
N PRO A 11 -17.66 4.90 -59.57
CA PRO A 11 -16.45 4.24 -59.08
C PRO A 11 -15.97 5.01 -57.83
N GLY A 12 -15.86 4.31 -56.70
CA GLY A 12 -15.35 4.90 -55.45
C GLY A 12 -16.39 5.12 -54.34
N TYR A 13 -17.68 4.88 -54.56
CA TYR A 13 -18.70 5.04 -53.51
C TYR A 13 -18.45 4.13 -52.28
N ALA A 14 -18.06 2.87 -52.52
CA ALA A 14 -17.71 1.94 -51.45
C ALA A 14 -16.46 2.38 -50.68
N VAL A 15 -15.46 2.92 -51.38
CA VAL A 15 -14.22 3.45 -50.78
C VAL A 15 -14.52 4.66 -49.90
N ASN A 16 -15.40 5.55 -50.35
CA ASN A 16 -15.77 6.75 -49.61
C ASN A 16 -16.46 6.42 -48.27
N ARG A 17 -17.33 5.41 -48.25
CA ARG A 17 -17.98 4.92 -47.03
C ARG A 17 -17.01 4.29 -46.02
N ILE A 18 -16.00 3.57 -46.52
CA ILE A 18 -14.95 2.99 -45.67
C ILE A 18 -14.14 4.12 -45.03
N ILE A 19 -13.73 5.12 -45.82
CA ILE A 19 -12.99 6.28 -45.33
C ILE A 19 -13.79 7.06 -44.28
N GLU A 20 -15.08 7.27 -44.51
CA GLU A 20 -15.97 7.93 -43.54
C GLU A 20 -16.05 7.18 -42.21
N THR A 21 -16.14 5.85 -42.24
CA THR A 21 -16.16 5.00 -41.05
C THR A 21 -14.83 5.06 -40.29
N VAL A 22 -13.71 5.03 -41.02
CA VAL A 22 -12.37 5.12 -40.44
C VAL A 22 -12.15 6.48 -39.78
N ILE A 23 -12.55 7.57 -40.44
CA ILE A 23 -12.48 8.92 -39.86
C ILE A 23 -13.38 9.01 -38.62
N GLY A 24 -14.61 8.48 -38.67
CA GLY A 24 -15.50 8.44 -37.51
C GLY A 24 -14.92 7.67 -36.32
N ALA A 25 -14.24 6.54 -36.57
CA ALA A 25 -13.56 5.77 -35.54
C ALA A 25 -12.34 6.51 -34.96
N ILE A 26 -11.54 7.17 -35.81
CA ILE A 26 -10.39 7.98 -35.38
C ILE A 26 -10.85 9.18 -34.55
N VAL A 27 -11.88 9.90 -35.00
CA VAL A 27 -12.45 11.03 -34.26
C VAL A 27 -13.04 10.55 -32.95
N GLY A 28 -13.77 9.43 -32.94
CA GLY A 28 -14.27 8.80 -31.72
C GLY A 28 -13.15 8.46 -30.73
N LEU A 29 -12.02 7.93 -31.22
CA LEU A 29 -10.84 7.64 -30.40
C LEU A 29 -10.20 8.91 -29.84
N ILE A 30 -10.05 9.96 -30.66
CA ILE A 30 -9.49 11.26 -30.25
C ILE A 30 -10.40 11.92 -29.20
N VAL A 31 -11.70 11.94 -29.43
CA VAL A 31 -12.69 12.53 -28.52
C VAL A 31 -12.71 11.78 -27.19
N ASN A 32 -12.74 10.43 -27.22
CA ASN A 32 -12.68 9.61 -26.02
C ASN A 32 -11.38 9.86 -25.23
N ALA A 33 -10.25 10.00 -25.92
CA ALA A 33 -8.96 10.33 -25.33
C ALA A 33 -8.87 11.76 -24.75
N VAL A 34 -9.60 12.73 -25.32
CA VAL A 34 -9.58 14.14 -24.87
C VAL A 34 -10.55 14.37 -23.71
N ILE A 35 -11.68 13.65 -23.67
CA ILE A 35 -12.79 13.93 -22.75
C ILE A 35 -12.81 13.02 -21.51
N VAL A 36 -12.31 11.78 -21.57
CA VAL A 36 -12.41 10.85 -20.43
C VAL A 36 -11.21 11.00 -19.48
N PRO A 37 -11.39 11.56 -18.27
CA PRO A 37 -10.35 11.57 -17.25
C PRO A 37 -10.01 10.13 -16.85
N PRO A 38 -8.76 9.83 -16.44
CA PRO A 38 -8.36 8.49 -16.03
C PRO A 38 -9.10 8.08 -14.74
N VAL A 39 -10.25 7.42 -14.89
CA VAL A 39 -11.21 7.12 -13.81
C VAL A 39 -10.61 6.17 -12.76
N LEU A 40 -9.57 5.41 -13.10
CA LEU A 40 -9.05 4.33 -12.26
C LEU A 40 -7.79 4.69 -11.46
N LEU A 41 -7.21 5.87 -11.65
CA LEU A 41 -6.00 6.26 -10.91
C LEU A 41 -6.28 6.61 -9.45
N THR A 42 -7.28 7.44 -9.20
CA THR A 42 -7.64 7.83 -7.82
C THR A 42 -8.04 6.62 -6.97
N PRO A 43 -8.91 5.70 -7.44
CA PRO A 43 -9.24 4.50 -6.67
C PRO A 43 -8.04 3.59 -6.39
N ALA A 44 -7.09 3.48 -7.33
CA ALA A 44 -5.89 2.67 -7.12
C ALA A 44 -4.94 3.31 -6.11
N HIS A 45 -4.76 4.63 -6.18
CA HIS A 45 -4.00 5.39 -5.19
C HIS A 45 -4.63 5.26 -3.80
N ASP A 46 -5.94 5.48 -3.68
CA ASP A 46 -6.68 5.37 -2.42
C ASP A 46 -6.58 3.95 -1.82
N ALA A 47 -6.57 2.91 -2.66
CA ALA A 47 -6.38 1.52 -2.22
C ALA A 47 -5.00 1.32 -1.58
N VAL A 48 -3.92 1.84 -2.20
CA VAL A 48 -2.56 1.77 -1.64
C VAL A 48 -2.46 2.55 -0.33
N GLN A 49 -3.02 3.76 -0.27
CA GLN A 49 -3.06 4.56 0.96
C GLN A 49 -3.84 3.85 2.07
N GLY A 50 -4.97 3.23 1.72
CA GLY A 50 -5.78 2.44 2.64
C GLY A 50 -5.03 1.24 3.20
N LEU A 51 -4.28 0.51 2.34
CA LEU A 51 -3.43 -0.59 2.78
C LEU A 51 -2.32 -0.12 3.72
N ALA A 52 -1.60 0.96 3.38
CA ALA A 52 -0.56 1.51 4.23
C ALA A 52 -1.10 1.90 5.62
N SER A 53 -2.22 2.63 5.64
CA SER A 53 -2.91 3.01 6.87
C SER A 53 -3.30 1.78 7.71
N ARG A 54 -3.83 0.72 7.08
CA ARG A 54 -4.22 -0.49 7.79
C ARG A 54 -3.02 -1.24 8.37
N VAL A 55 -1.89 -1.29 7.65
CA VAL A 55 -0.64 -1.88 8.15
C VAL A 55 -0.12 -1.08 9.36
N SER A 56 -0.09 0.26 9.28
CA SER A 56 0.30 1.12 10.40
C SER A 56 -0.59 0.92 11.62
N LEU A 57 -1.92 0.86 11.44
CA LEU A 57 -2.85 0.58 12.54
C LEU A 57 -2.60 -0.79 13.18
N SER A 58 -2.29 -1.81 12.38
CA SER A 58 -1.95 -3.13 12.93
C SER A 58 -0.62 -3.12 13.70
N LEU A 59 0.40 -2.40 13.24
CA LEU A 59 1.66 -2.21 13.99
C LEU A 59 1.41 -1.53 15.34
N ARG A 60 0.56 -0.48 15.38
CA ARG A 60 0.16 0.19 16.63
C ARG A 60 -0.64 -0.72 17.55
N GLY A 61 -1.53 -1.55 17.01
CA GLY A 61 -2.28 -2.54 17.78
C GLY A 61 -1.37 -3.59 18.43
N ILE A 62 -0.37 -4.08 17.69
CA ILE A 62 0.68 -4.95 18.22
C ILE A 62 1.46 -4.22 19.33
N ALA A 63 1.89 -2.98 19.12
CA ALA A 63 2.57 -2.19 20.14
C ALA A 63 1.74 -2.02 21.41
N GLN A 64 0.43 -1.78 21.28
CA GLN A 64 -0.49 -1.69 22.42
C GLN A 64 -0.57 -3.00 23.19
N SER A 65 -0.63 -4.14 22.51
CA SER A 65 -0.67 -5.46 23.16
C SER A 65 0.57 -5.78 24.02
N LEU A 66 1.68 -5.10 23.77
CA LEU A 66 2.92 -5.22 24.54
C LEU A 66 2.97 -4.26 25.75
N ARG A 67 2.05 -3.30 25.85
CA ARG A 67 2.00 -2.30 26.94
C ARG A 67 0.82 -2.51 27.89
N GLU A 68 -0.25 -3.12 27.40
CA GLU A 68 -1.50 -3.29 28.14
C GLU A 68 -1.92 -4.77 28.14
N PRO A 69 -2.33 -5.33 29.29
CA PRO A 69 -2.84 -6.68 29.35
C PRO A 69 -4.01 -6.89 28.38
N GLN A 70 -3.98 -7.99 27.62
CA GLN A 70 -4.97 -8.33 26.62
C GLN A 70 -5.78 -9.55 27.04
N THR A 71 -7.06 -9.53 26.69
CA THR A 71 -7.94 -10.69 26.76
C THR A 71 -7.74 -11.61 25.56
N THR A 72 -8.10 -12.88 25.69
CA THR A 72 -8.06 -13.83 24.56
C THR A 72 -8.90 -13.36 23.37
N ALA A 73 -10.01 -12.66 23.61
CA ALA A 73 -10.86 -12.12 22.55
C ALA A 73 -10.17 -11.00 21.77
N GLU A 74 -9.44 -10.11 22.47
CA GLU A 74 -8.67 -9.03 21.84
C GLU A 74 -7.50 -9.56 21.01
N LEU A 75 -6.79 -10.57 21.51
CA LEU A 75 -5.71 -11.24 20.77
C LEU A 75 -6.22 -11.92 19.49
N ALA A 76 -7.34 -12.64 19.59
CA ALA A 76 -7.97 -13.26 18.43
C ALA A 76 -8.44 -12.22 17.40
N ALA A 77 -9.03 -11.11 17.86
CA ALA A 77 -9.45 -10.01 16.99
C ALA A 77 -8.25 -9.33 16.31
N MET A 78 -7.14 -9.13 17.02
CA MET A 78 -5.91 -8.59 16.46
C MET A 78 -5.35 -9.49 15.34
N LEU A 79 -5.29 -10.81 15.58
CA LEU A 79 -4.84 -11.77 14.58
C LEU A 79 -5.76 -11.81 13.36
N GLU A 80 -7.07 -11.75 13.56
CA GLU A 80 -8.04 -11.71 12.46
C GLU A 80 -7.89 -10.43 11.62
N ASN A 81 -7.78 -9.28 12.29
CA ASN A 81 -7.52 -7.99 11.64
C ASN A 81 -6.21 -8.01 10.82
N ALA A 82 -5.15 -8.63 11.35
CA ALA A 82 -3.89 -8.79 10.62
C ALA A 82 -4.07 -9.71 9.40
N ARG A 83 -4.80 -10.82 9.51
CA ARG A 83 -5.06 -11.74 8.38
C ARG A 83 -5.84 -11.08 7.26
N ALA A 84 -6.76 -10.15 7.59
CA ALA A 84 -7.51 -9.37 6.62
C ALA A 84 -6.64 -8.45 5.74
N LEU A 85 -5.38 -8.20 6.12
CA LEU A 85 -4.43 -7.47 5.28
C LEU A 85 -4.06 -8.21 3.98
N ARG A 86 -4.11 -9.54 3.95
CA ARG A 86 -3.82 -10.33 2.74
C ARG A 86 -4.80 -10.03 1.61
N PRO A 87 -6.12 -10.26 1.77
CA PRO A 87 -7.08 -9.96 0.71
C PRO A 87 -7.12 -8.47 0.38
N LEU A 88 -6.82 -7.56 1.33
CA LEU A 88 -6.68 -6.13 1.04
C LEU A 88 -5.46 -5.82 0.16
N LYS A 89 -4.31 -6.47 0.41
CA LYS A 89 -3.11 -6.34 -0.42
C LYS A 89 -3.36 -6.85 -1.84
N ASP A 90 -4.02 -8.00 -1.96
CA ASP A 90 -4.33 -8.59 -3.27
C ASP A 90 -5.30 -7.71 -4.06
N SER A 91 -6.36 -7.18 -3.42
CA SER A 91 -7.29 -6.26 -4.09
C SER A 91 -6.66 -4.91 -4.45
N THR A 92 -5.66 -4.45 -3.69
CA THR A 92 -4.86 -3.26 -3.99
C THR A 92 -3.99 -3.49 -5.23
N ALA A 93 -3.37 -4.67 -5.36
CA ALA A 93 -2.62 -5.05 -6.56
C ALA A 93 -3.54 -5.06 -7.80
N ASP A 94 -4.70 -5.69 -7.70
CA ASP A 94 -5.70 -5.71 -8.78
C ASP A 94 -6.19 -4.31 -9.17
N ALA A 95 -6.25 -3.37 -8.22
CA ALA A 95 -6.60 -1.98 -8.50
C ALA A 95 -5.51 -1.25 -9.30
N LEU A 96 -4.24 -1.46 -8.96
CA LEU A 96 -3.10 -0.89 -9.69
C LEU A 96 -2.98 -1.46 -11.10
N ASP A 97 -3.21 -2.77 -11.29
CA ASP A 97 -3.15 -3.40 -12.61
C ASP A 97 -4.26 -2.89 -13.53
N ARG A 98 -5.48 -2.73 -13.02
CA ARG A 98 -6.58 -2.09 -13.77
C ARG A 98 -6.27 -0.62 -14.09
N ALA A 99 -5.62 0.10 -13.19
CA ALA A 99 -5.22 1.48 -13.42
C ALA A 99 -4.13 1.59 -14.50
N GLU A 100 -3.19 0.63 -14.56
CA GLU A 100 -2.20 0.55 -15.64
C GLU A 100 -2.87 0.26 -16.99
N GLU A 101 -3.76 -0.73 -17.05
CA GLU A 101 -4.47 -1.07 -18.28
C GLU A 101 -5.26 0.14 -18.82
N SER A 102 -5.93 0.88 -17.92
CA SER A 102 -6.63 2.12 -18.28
C SER A 102 -5.69 3.22 -18.79
N LEU A 103 -4.46 3.29 -18.27
CA LEU A 103 -3.44 4.23 -18.73
C LEU A 103 -2.87 3.86 -20.10
N MET A 104 -2.65 2.56 -20.37
CA MET A 104 -2.17 2.10 -21.68
C MET A 104 -3.11 2.53 -22.81
N LEU A 105 -4.42 2.57 -22.55
CA LEU A 105 -5.45 2.98 -23.51
C LEU A 105 -5.58 4.51 -23.66
N ASN A 106 -4.84 5.31 -22.87
CA ASN A 106 -4.93 6.77 -22.89
C ASN A 106 -3.66 7.40 -23.49
N PRO A 107 -3.72 8.22 -24.55
CA PRO A 107 -2.53 8.82 -25.18
C PRO A 107 -1.82 9.92 -24.36
N ARG A 108 -2.34 10.35 -23.19
CA ARG A 108 -1.77 11.43 -22.34
C ARG A 108 -1.07 10.90 -21.06
N GLN A 109 -0.16 9.92 -21.21
CA GLN A 109 0.34 9.03 -20.13
C GLN A 109 1.34 9.65 -19.14
N GLY A 110 2.09 10.68 -19.50
CA GLY A 110 3.36 11.02 -18.84
C GLY A 110 3.31 11.27 -17.33
N LYS A 111 2.43 12.16 -16.84
CA LYS A 111 2.36 12.50 -15.41
C LYS A 111 1.76 11.38 -14.56
N HIS A 112 0.69 10.76 -15.08
CA HIS A 112 -0.05 9.72 -14.37
C HIS A 112 0.75 8.43 -14.18
N ARG A 113 1.65 8.12 -15.13
CA ARG A 113 2.56 6.97 -15.03
C ARG A 113 3.48 7.06 -13.81
N SER A 114 4.03 8.24 -13.53
CA SER A 114 4.92 8.46 -12.37
C SER A 114 4.24 8.26 -11.01
N VAL A 115 2.93 8.56 -10.94
CA VAL A 115 2.13 8.32 -9.74
C VAL A 115 1.90 6.82 -9.55
N LEU A 116 1.53 6.12 -10.63
CA LEU A 116 1.29 4.68 -10.58
C LEU A 116 2.59 3.88 -10.29
N GLU A 117 3.72 4.30 -10.85
CA GLU A 117 5.03 3.72 -10.56
C GLU A 117 5.41 3.89 -9.08
N ARG A 118 5.12 5.06 -8.49
CA ARG A 118 5.31 5.30 -7.05
C ARG A 118 4.39 4.41 -6.21
N ASP A 119 3.11 4.35 -6.54
CA ASP A 119 2.13 3.53 -5.81
C ASP A 119 2.49 2.03 -5.87
N ARG A 120 3.04 1.56 -7.00
CA ARG A 120 3.62 0.20 -7.11
C ARG A 120 4.86 0.01 -6.27
N GLY A 121 5.77 0.99 -6.25
CA GLY A 121 6.92 0.97 -5.36
C GLY A 121 6.49 0.83 -3.90
N LEU A 122 5.49 1.61 -3.48
CA LEU A 122 4.94 1.52 -2.12
C LEU A 122 4.26 0.17 -1.85
N LEU A 123 3.49 -0.37 -2.80
CA LEU A 123 2.90 -1.71 -2.66
C LEU A 123 3.98 -2.81 -2.52
N SER A 124 5.11 -2.67 -3.23
CA SER A 124 6.24 -3.58 -3.11
C SER A 124 6.81 -3.59 -1.69
N THR A 125 6.93 -2.42 -1.05
CA THR A 125 7.34 -2.30 0.36
C THR A 125 6.27 -2.84 1.32
N LEU A 126 4.99 -2.60 1.05
CA LEU A 126 3.88 -3.05 1.91
C LEU A 126 3.69 -4.57 1.92
N GLY A 127 4.00 -5.27 0.82
CA GLY A 127 3.81 -6.72 0.70
C GLY A 127 4.53 -7.54 1.78
N PRO A 128 5.85 -7.37 1.95
CA PRO A 128 6.60 -7.96 3.05
C PRO A 128 6.06 -7.55 4.43
N LEU A 129 5.73 -6.26 4.64
CA LEU A 129 5.21 -5.76 5.90
C LEU A 129 3.89 -6.44 6.31
N VAL A 130 2.97 -6.67 5.38
CA VAL A 130 1.73 -7.44 5.62
C VAL A 130 2.05 -8.83 6.15
N THR A 131 3.03 -9.51 5.57
CA THR A 131 3.43 -10.85 6.01
C THR A 131 4.03 -10.82 7.42
N ARG A 132 4.85 -9.81 7.73
CA ARG A 132 5.46 -9.61 9.07
C ARG A 132 4.42 -9.33 10.12
N VAL A 133 3.49 -8.41 9.86
CA VAL A 133 2.39 -8.07 10.78
C VAL A 133 1.56 -9.31 11.12
N ILE A 134 1.26 -10.16 10.14
CA ILE A 134 0.55 -11.43 10.38
C ILE A 134 1.40 -12.41 11.22
N GLY A 135 2.70 -12.46 10.97
CA GLY A 135 3.66 -13.24 11.75
C GLY A 135 3.68 -12.82 13.22
N MET A 136 3.86 -11.53 13.48
CA MET A 136 3.89 -10.93 14.82
C MET A 136 2.55 -11.13 15.55
N ALA A 137 1.42 -10.85 14.90
CA ALA A 137 0.10 -11.03 15.50
C ALA A 137 -0.17 -12.51 15.87
N ARG A 138 0.30 -13.46 15.04
CA ARG A 138 0.21 -14.89 15.35
C ARG A 138 1.12 -15.25 16.53
N ALA A 139 2.36 -14.80 16.53
CA ALA A 139 3.32 -15.08 17.60
C ALA A 139 2.80 -14.60 18.95
N ILE A 140 2.22 -13.40 19.00
CA ILE A 140 1.59 -12.86 20.20
C ILE A 140 0.37 -13.71 20.58
N ASN A 141 -0.58 -13.93 19.66
CA ASN A 141 -1.77 -14.75 19.96
C ASN A 141 -1.43 -16.14 20.51
N ASP A 142 -0.40 -16.80 19.98
CA ASP A 142 -0.05 -18.18 20.33
C ASP A 142 0.79 -18.28 21.61
N ARG A 143 1.50 -17.21 22.01
CA ARG A 143 2.47 -17.22 23.13
C ARG A 143 2.26 -16.10 24.15
N TYR A 144 1.09 -15.47 24.14
CA TYR A 144 0.81 -14.35 25.04
C TYR A 144 0.87 -14.79 26.50
N ASP A 145 1.52 -13.95 27.30
CA ASP A 145 1.51 -13.98 28.77
C ASP A 145 1.19 -12.56 29.24
N ALA A 146 0.32 -12.40 30.24
CA ALA A 146 -0.04 -11.09 30.77
C ALA A 146 1.15 -10.38 31.44
N GLU A 147 2.12 -11.13 31.96
CA GLU A 147 3.36 -10.59 32.54
C GLU A 147 4.27 -9.94 31.48
N LEU A 148 4.01 -10.16 30.19
CA LEU A 148 4.79 -9.56 29.08
C LEU A 148 4.84 -8.03 29.14
N VAL A 149 3.78 -7.39 29.68
CA VAL A 149 3.72 -5.93 29.81
C VAL A 149 4.74 -5.37 30.80
N HIS A 150 5.31 -6.22 31.65
CA HIS A 150 6.36 -5.85 32.60
C HIS A 150 7.77 -6.11 32.03
N ASP A 151 7.89 -6.71 30.85
CA ASP A 151 9.16 -6.92 30.17
C ASP A 151 9.68 -5.58 29.56
N PRO A 152 10.85 -5.07 30.00
CA PRO A 152 11.40 -3.83 29.47
C PRO A 152 11.77 -3.92 27.97
N VAL A 153 12.08 -5.11 27.48
CA VAL A 153 12.35 -5.35 26.06
C VAL A 153 11.05 -5.28 25.26
N ALA A 154 9.95 -5.85 25.76
CA ALA A 154 8.63 -5.74 25.12
C ALA A 154 8.20 -4.27 25.01
N SER A 155 8.41 -3.49 26.07
CA SER A 155 8.17 -2.03 26.06
C SER A 155 9.01 -1.31 25.00
N SER A 156 10.27 -1.69 24.83
CA SER A 156 11.16 -1.11 23.82
C SER A 156 10.72 -1.48 22.40
N ILE A 157 10.32 -2.73 22.16
CA ILE A 157 9.74 -3.19 20.88
C ILE A 157 8.49 -2.38 20.56
N ALA A 158 7.61 -2.15 21.55
CA ALA A 158 6.39 -1.37 21.36
C ALA A 158 6.69 0.07 20.88
N ILE A 159 7.72 0.71 21.43
CA ILE A 159 8.16 2.05 20.99
C ILE A 159 8.63 2.01 19.53
N GLU A 160 9.45 1.03 19.15
CA GLU A 160 9.94 0.92 17.78
C GLU A 160 8.82 0.56 16.79
N LEU A 161 7.82 -0.23 17.19
CA LEU A 161 6.64 -0.49 16.36
C LEU A 161 5.80 0.76 16.13
N ASP A 162 5.66 1.64 17.13
CA ASP A 162 4.99 2.94 16.95
C ASP A 162 5.76 3.87 16.01
N ARG A 163 7.10 3.84 16.08
CA ARG A 163 7.97 4.56 15.12
C ARG A 163 7.84 4.00 13.72
N ALA A 164 7.85 2.68 13.57
CA ALA A 164 7.62 2.01 12.27
C ALA A 164 6.27 2.39 11.66
N ALA A 165 5.20 2.41 12.47
CA ALA A 165 3.88 2.83 12.01
C ALA A 165 3.88 4.30 11.54
N HIS A 166 4.56 5.18 12.27
CA HIS A 166 4.71 6.58 11.91
C HIS A 166 5.53 6.79 10.63
N ASP A 167 6.66 6.11 10.48
CA ASP A 167 7.52 6.20 9.31
C ASP A 167 6.82 5.65 8.07
N LEU A 168 6.04 4.58 8.21
CA LEU A 168 5.19 4.06 7.13
C LEU A 168 4.11 5.07 6.72
N GLU A 169 3.47 5.74 7.67
CA GLU A 169 2.51 6.82 7.37
C GLU A 169 3.19 7.99 6.65
N LEU A 170 4.44 8.32 7.00
CA LEU A 170 5.23 9.35 6.33
C LEU A 170 5.59 8.95 4.90
N LEU A 171 6.05 7.71 4.68
CA LEU A 171 6.34 7.15 3.36
C LEU A 171 5.10 7.11 2.45
N ALA A 172 3.93 6.82 3.04
CA ALA A 172 2.69 6.76 2.30
C ALA A 172 2.17 8.15 1.88
N ARG A 173 2.55 9.23 2.57
CA ARG A 173 2.02 10.57 2.26
C ARG A 173 2.28 10.92 0.79
N PRO A 174 1.28 11.51 0.09
CA PRO A 174 1.52 12.12 -1.19
C PRO A 174 2.65 13.14 -1.04
N ALA A 175 3.61 13.13 -1.97
CA ALA A 175 4.60 14.18 -2.08
C ALA A 175 3.85 15.51 -2.27
N ARG A 176 3.60 16.23 -1.16
CA ARG A 176 3.02 17.56 -1.21
C ARG A 176 3.95 18.39 -2.07
N SER A 177 3.38 19.08 -3.06
CA SER A 177 3.97 20.31 -3.56
C SER A 177 4.44 21.10 -2.34
N THR A 178 5.75 21.37 -2.25
CA THR A 178 6.39 22.10 -1.16
C THR A 178 5.60 23.37 -0.80
N ASP A 179 4.74 23.27 0.21
CA ASP A 179 4.11 24.42 0.87
C ASP A 179 4.90 24.64 2.17
N PRO A 180 5.63 25.76 2.31
CA PRO A 180 6.61 25.97 3.38
C PRO A 180 5.96 26.44 4.70
N VAL A 181 4.82 25.84 5.08
CA VAL A 181 4.13 26.18 6.34
C VAL A 181 4.30 25.05 7.35
N ALA A 182 5.44 25.12 8.03
CA ALA A 182 5.66 24.70 9.42
C ALA A 182 5.02 23.37 9.87
N ALA A 183 5.46 22.24 9.31
CA ALA A 183 5.58 21.04 10.14
C ALA A 183 6.87 21.16 10.97
N PRO A 184 6.90 20.78 12.26
CA PRO A 184 8.15 20.76 13.02
C PRO A 184 9.16 19.85 12.30
N ILE A 185 10.42 20.26 12.24
CA ILE A 185 11.52 19.59 11.50
C ILE A 185 11.66 18.10 11.91
N THR A 186 11.21 17.72 13.11
CA THR A 186 11.16 16.34 13.59
C THR A 186 10.09 15.46 12.94
N ALA A 187 9.08 16.02 12.27
CA ALA A 187 8.00 15.27 11.62
C ALA A 187 8.37 14.77 10.21
N GLU A 188 9.53 15.16 9.68
CA GLU A 188 9.99 14.82 8.33
C GLU A 188 11.12 13.78 8.29
N LEU A 189 11.69 13.43 9.44
CA LEU A 189 12.79 12.46 9.54
C LEU A 189 12.25 11.11 10.04
N PRO A 190 12.68 9.97 9.45
CA PRO A 190 12.36 8.64 9.97
C PRO A 190 12.75 8.52 11.45
N ALA A 191 11.82 8.04 12.27
CA ALA A 191 12.03 7.86 13.70
C ALA A 191 12.79 6.56 14.01
N LEU A 192 12.72 5.55 13.13
CA LEU A 192 13.53 4.34 13.18
C LEU A 192 14.98 4.66 12.77
N THR A 193 15.86 4.87 13.75
CA THR A 193 17.23 5.36 13.47
C THR A 193 18.34 4.40 13.90
N ALA A 194 18.05 3.40 14.74
CA ALA A 194 19.04 2.42 15.17
C ALA A 194 18.42 1.04 15.48
N PRO A 195 19.16 -0.07 15.30
CA PRO A 195 18.72 -1.39 15.75
C PRO A 195 18.53 -1.45 17.26
N LEU A 196 17.46 -2.10 17.72
CA LEU A 196 17.24 -2.37 19.13
C LEU A 196 18.21 -3.45 19.62
N VAL A 197 19.07 -3.12 20.59
CA VAL A 197 20.06 -4.05 21.16
C VAL A 197 19.61 -4.47 22.56
N VAL A 198 19.44 -5.77 22.76
CA VAL A 198 19.01 -6.35 24.04
C VAL A 198 20.21 -6.91 24.80
N ALA A 199 20.51 -6.33 25.95
CA ALA A 199 21.67 -6.72 26.77
C ALA A 199 21.43 -7.98 27.62
N ARG A 200 20.19 -8.22 28.07
CA ARG A 200 19.81 -9.40 28.84
C ARG A 200 18.37 -9.81 28.53
N PRO A 201 18.15 -11.02 28.00
CA PRO A 201 16.80 -11.49 27.78
C PRO A 201 16.16 -12.08 29.04
N ASP A 202 14.88 -11.83 29.22
CA ASP A 202 14.05 -12.52 30.20
C ASP A 202 13.87 -13.99 29.78
N ALA A 203 14.11 -14.93 30.71
CA ALA A 203 14.05 -16.36 30.43
C ALA A 203 12.63 -16.86 30.10
N GLN A 204 11.59 -16.18 30.58
CA GLN A 204 10.19 -16.58 30.43
C GLN A 204 9.64 -16.22 29.04
N HIS A 205 9.96 -15.03 28.53
CA HIS A 205 9.38 -14.50 27.28
C HIS A 205 10.33 -14.55 26.06
N TRP A 206 11.55 -15.07 26.22
CA TRP A 206 12.62 -14.98 25.22
C TRP A 206 12.23 -15.42 23.80
N ILE A 207 11.41 -16.47 23.65
CA ILE A 207 11.00 -16.95 22.32
C ILE A 207 10.14 -15.91 21.60
N LEU A 208 9.14 -15.35 22.30
CA LEU A 208 8.25 -14.33 21.73
C LEU A 208 9.04 -13.06 21.44
N VAL A 209 9.76 -12.56 22.45
CA VAL A 209 10.60 -11.35 22.34
C VAL A 209 11.61 -11.47 21.20
N GLY A 210 12.32 -12.60 21.11
CA GLY A 210 13.27 -12.86 20.03
C GLY A 210 12.62 -12.86 18.64
N SER A 211 11.44 -13.46 18.50
CA SER A 211 10.70 -13.44 17.23
C SER A 211 10.26 -12.04 16.83
N LEU A 212 9.79 -11.23 17.79
CA LEU A 212 9.37 -9.85 17.56
C LEU A 212 10.55 -8.93 17.22
N LEU A 213 11.72 -9.13 17.84
CA LEU A 213 12.94 -8.39 17.48
C LEU A 213 13.37 -8.66 16.04
N GLU A 214 13.30 -9.92 15.61
CA GLU A 214 13.65 -10.29 14.24
C GLU A 214 12.64 -9.75 13.23
N ASP A 215 11.34 -9.81 13.53
CA ASP A 215 10.32 -9.20 12.67
C ASP A 215 10.45 -7.66 12.63
N LEU A 216 10.76 -7.02 13.76
CA LEU A 216 11.01 -5.57 13.83
C LEU A 216 12.25 -5.15 13.03
N ARG A 217 13.34 -5.93 13.11
CA ARG A 217 14.54 -5.71 12.29
C ARG A 217 14.19 -5.70 10.81
N ARG A 218 13.39 -6.67 10.36
CA ARG A 218 12.95 -6.78 8.96
C ARG A 218 11.99 -5.66 8.57
N VAL A 219 11.06 -5.27 9.45
CA VAL A 219 10.18 -4.11 9.22
C VAL A 219 11.00 -2.84 8.99
N ARG A 220 12.03 -2.62 9.81
CA ARG A 220 12.94 -1.48 9.66
C ARG A 220 13.67 -1.50 8.32
N GLU A 221 14.21 -2.65 7.92
CA GLU A 221 14.92 -2.81 6.64
C GLU A 221 14.01 -2.53 5.44
N GLU A 222 12.74 -2.93 5.49
CA GLU A 222 11.78 -2.64 4.43
C GLU A 222 11.39 -1.15 4.38
N ILE A 223 11.27 -0.48 5.53
CA ILE A 223 10.86 0.93 5.62
C ILE A 223 12.00 1.89 5.25
N ILE A 224 13.21 1.65 5.75
CA ILE A 224 14.38 2.52 5.51
C ILE A 224 15.00 2.25 4.13
N GLY A 225 14.77 1.05 3.57
CA GLY A 225 15.61 0.49 2.52
C GLY A 225 16.83 -0.17 3.14
N ALA A 226 17.29 -1.28 2.56
CA ALA A 226 18.53 -1.90 3.01
C ALA A 226 19.69 -0.94 2.73
N ASP A 227 20.42 -0.55 3.78
CA ASP A 227 21.77 0.00 3.61
C ASP A 227 22.64 -1.14 3.02
N GLU A 228 22.84 -1.13 1.70
CA GLU A 228 23.92 -1.89 1.04
C GLU A 228 25.28 -1.21 1.24
#